data_AF-A0A3N9P703-F1
#
_entry.id   AF-A0A3N9P703-F1
#
_cell.length_a   1.000
_cell.length_b   1.000
_cell.length_c   1.000
_cell.angle_alpha   90.00
_cell.angle_beta   90.00
_cell.angle_gamma   90.00
#
_symmetry.space_group_name_H-M   'P 1'
#
loop_
_entity.id
_entity.type
_entity.pdbx_description
1 polymer ?
#
loop_
_entity_poly.entity_id
_entity_poly.type
_entity_poly.pdbx_seq_one_letter_code
_entity_poly.pdbx_strand_id
1 'polypeptide(L)'
;EHYARPAETRALFEKLGWTTIAAFQTRNPIHRSHEYCTKIAMEVCDGVFIHPIVGKLKADDIPADVRIKCYEILLAKYYPPERVVMKVYPMEMRYGGPREAVLHAIFRQNYGCSHLIVGRDHAGVGNYYGPFDAQTIFDGLAEGELQIEPLKIDWTFWCHKCDGMASMKTCPHDKADRVLISGTAVRDMLANGETLPKEFSRPEVADILIQYYQKLKNDQGDRA
;
A
#
# COMPACT_ATOMS: atom_id res chain seq x y z
N GLU A 1 11.23 11.19 13.03
CA GLU A 1 10.57 12.10 12.07
C GLU A 1 9.35 11.51 11.37
N HIS A 2 9.32 10.21 11.06
CA HIS A 2 8.19 9.60 10.35
C HIS A 2 6.95 9.35 11.22
N TYR A 3 7.05 9.23 12.54
CA TYR A 3 5.88 9.03 13.39
C TYR A 3 5.04 10.32 13.52
N ALA A 4 3.72 10.18 13.59
CA ALA A 4 2.81 11.27 13.95
C ALA A 4 1.63 10.75 14.78
N ARG A 5 1.16 11.56 15.72
CA ARG A 5 -0.08 11.39 16.48
C ARG A 5 -1.27 11.92 15.68
N PRO A 6 -2.51 11.48 15.99
CA PRO A 6 -3.71 11.96 15.31
C PRO A 6 -3.85 13.50 15.26
N ALA A 7 -3.52 14.20 16.35
CA ALA A 7 -3.59 15.66 16.40
C ALA A 7 -2.57 16.34 15.46
N GLU A 8 -1.39 15.73 15.29
CA GLU A 8 -0.32 16.27 14.44
C GLU A 8 -0.68 16.13 12.95
N THR A 9 -1.29 15.00 12.55
CA THR A 9 -1.73 14.82 11.17
C THR A 9 -2.93 15.71 10.82
N ARG A 10 -3.88 15.90 11.75
CA ARG A 10 -4.99 16.85 11.56
C ARG A 10 -4.50 18.28 11.35
N ALA A 11 -3.62 18.77 12.23
CA ALA A 11 -3.04 20.10 12.09
C ALA A 11 -2.23 20.25 10.79
N LEU A 12 -1.54 19.19 10.35
CA LEU A 12 -0.84 19.18 9.07
C LEU A 12 -1.80 19.28 7.89
N PHE A 13 -2.88 18.50 7.86
CA PHE A 13 -3.87 18.54 6.78
C PHE A 13 -4.59 19.89 6.70
N GLU A 14 -4.92 20.48 7.85
CA GLU A 14 -5.47 21.85 7.93
C GLU A 14 -4.49 22.87 7.34
N LYS A 15 -3.20 22.79 7.69
CA LYS A 15 -2.15 23.67 7.14
C LYS A 15 -1.99 23.52 5.62
N LEU A 16 -2.19 22.31 5.09
CA LEU A 16 -2.17 22.02 3.65
C LEU A 16 -3.48 22.40 2.95
N GLY A 17 -4.51 22.81 3.69
CA GLY A 17 -5.84 23.13 3.14
C GLY A 17 -6.61 21.91 2.62
N TRP A 18 -6.28 20.70 3.10
CA TRP A 18 -6.94 19.48 2.67
C TRP A 18 -8.23 19.25 3.44
N THR A 19 -9.32 18.98 2.73
CA THR A 19 -10.63 18.62 3.29
C THR A 19 -10.98 17.16 3.06
N THR A 20 -10.54 16.60 1.92
CA THR A 20 -10.70 15.18 1.57
C THR A 20 -9.34 14.50 1.55
N ILE A 21 -9.17 13.47 2.38
CA ILE A 21 -7.88 12.79 2.59
C ILE A 21 -8.09 11.29 2.52
N ALA A 22 -7.43 10.65 1.55
CA ALA A 22 -7.46 9.19 1.41
C ALA A 22 -6.26 8.54 2.11
N ALA A 23 -6.54 7.71 3.09
CA ALA A 23 -5.53 6.92 3.78
C ALA A 23 -5.17 5.67 2.97
N PHE A 24 -3.87 5.44 2.79
CA PHE A 24 -3.33 4.20 2.24
C PHE A 24 -2.58 3.42 3.31
N GLN A 25 -3.11 2.25 3.63
CA GLN A 25 -2.48 1.29 4.54
C GLN A 25 -1.46 0.43 3.79
N THR A 26 -0.26 0.26 4.33
CA THR A 26 0.68 -0.75 3.82
C THR A 26 1.64 -1.26 4.88
N ARG A 27 2.09 -2.51 4.71
CA ARG A 27 3.29 -3.07 5.38
C ARG A 27 4.39 -3.44 4.40
N ASN A 28 4.12 -3.37 3.10
CA ASN A 28 5.01 -3.79 2.03
C ASN A 28 5.50 -2.57 1.25
N PRO A 29 6.67 -2.64 0.59
CA PRO A 29 7.02 -1.66 -0.44
C PRO A 29 5.88 -1.45 -1.46
N ILE A 30 5.71 -0.21 -1.91
CA ILE A 30 4.66 0.15 -2.87
C ILE A 30 5.16 -0.19 -4.28
N HIS A 31 4.50 -1.16 -4.91
CA HIS A 31 4.67 -1.50 -6.33
C HIS A 31 3.61 -0.79 -7.19
N ARG A 32 3.66 -0.94 -8.52
CA ARG A 32 2.81 -0.19 -9.47
C ARG A 32 1.31 -0.32 -9.23
N SER A 33 0.83 -1.50 -8.81
CA SER A 33 -0.58 -1.69 -8.43
C SER A 33 -0.99 -0.88 -7.19
N HIS A 34 -0.17 -0.82 -6.13
CA HIS A 34 -0.39 0.04 -4.96
C HIS A 34 -0.28 1.54 -5.33
N GLU A 35 0.72 1.89 -6.13
CA GLU A 35 0.91 3.26 -6.64
C GLU A 35 -0.37 3.71 -7.37
N TYR A 36 -0.89 2.89 -8.28
CA TYR A 36 -2.12 3.17 -9.02
C TYR A 36 -3.34 3.39 -8.11
N CYS A 37 -3.50 2.59 -7.04
CA CYS A 37 -4.55 2.81 -6.04
C CYS A 37 -4.45 4.19 -5.40
N THR A 38 -3.25 4.60 -5.01
CA THR A 38 -3.05 5.95 -4.43
C THR A 38 -3.23 7.06 -5.46
N LYS A 39 -2.86 6.84 -6.74
CA LYS A 39 -3.07 7.83 -7.80
C LYS A 39 -4.55 8.04 -8.09
N ILE A 40 -5.35 6.97 -8.14
CA ILE A 40 -6.83 7.10 -8.21
C ILE A 40 -7.35 7.96 -7.05
N ALA A 41 -6.88 7.69 -5.84
CA ALA A 41 -7.30 8.45 -4.68
C ALA A 41 -6.90 9.93 -4.76
N MET A 42 -5.75 10.26 -5.35
CA MET A 42 -5.32 11.65 -5.58
C MET A 42 -6.19 12.41 -6.59
N GLU A 43 -6.89 11.72 -7.50
CA GLU A 43 -7.82 12.35 -8.45
C GLU A 43 -9.13 12.77 -7.77
N VAL A 44 -9.53 12.06 -6.71
CA VAL A 44 -10.83 12.25 -6.04
C VAL A 44 -10.74 12.84 -4.64
N CYS A 45 -9.52 13.09 -4.14
CA CYS A 45 -9.26 13.68 -2.83
C CYS A 45 -8.21 14.80 -2.93
N ASP A 46 -8.18 15.70 -1.94
CA ASP A 46 -7.20 16.78 -1.86
C ASP A 46 -5.77 16.27 -1.60
N GLY A 47 -5.65 15.12 -0.95
CA GLY A 47 -4.36 14.49 -0.74
C GLY A 47 -4.45 13.03 -0.32
N VAL A 48 -3.31 12.35 -0.40
CA VAL A 48 -3.16 10.97 0.05
C VAL A 48 -2.26 10.92 1.27
N PHE A 49 -2.73 10.20 2.29
CA PHE A 49 -1.97 9.88 3.48
C PHE A 49 -1.48 8.44 3.43
N ILE A 50 -0.25 8.23 2.96
CA ILE A 50 0.41 6.92 3.02
C ILE A 50 0.88 6.72 4.45
N HIS A 51 0.41 5.67 5.09
CA HIS A 51 0.71 5.50 6.50
C HIS A 51 1.02 4.05 6.82
N PRO A 52 2.30 3.67 6.65
CA PRO A 52 2.73 2.31 6.84
C PRO A 52 2.70 1.93 8.31
N ILE A 53 2.38 0.67 8.55
CA ILE A 53 2.53 0.06 9.86
C ILE A 53 4.01 -0.22 10.16
N VAL A 54 4.42 0.12 11.38
CA VAL A 54 5.73 -0.20 11.92
C VAL A 54 5.51 -0.91 13.25
N GLY A 55 6.07 -2.11 13.41
CA GLY A 55 5.88 -2.93 14.61
C GLY A 55 6.60 -4.25 14.42
N LYS A 56 6.30 -5.24 15.28
CA LYS A 56 6.77 -6.60 15.04
C LYS A 56 6.09 -7.12 13.77
N LEU A 57 6.90 -7.52 12.80
CA LEU A 57 6.45 -8.03 11.51
C LEU A 57 6.61 -9.54 11.44
N LYS A 58 6.07 -10.17 10.39
CA LYS A 58 6.37 -11.57 10.10
C LYS A 58 7.85 -11.73 9.76
N ALA A 59 8.40 -12.93 9.96
CA ALA A 59 9.83 -13.19 9.78
C ALA A 59 10.34 -12.94 8.35
N ASP A 60 9.45 -12.99 7.36
CA ASP A 60 9.73 -12.76 5.93
C ASP A 60 9.45 -11.31 5.47
N ASP A 61 9.00 -10.42 6.36
CA ASP A 61 8.75 -9.02 6.03
C ASP A 61 10.08 -8.22 6.01
N ILE A 62 10.23 -7.39 4.99
CA ILE A 62 11.39 -6.51 4.80
C ILE A 62 11.50 -5.53 5.97
N PRO A 63 12.70 -5.26 6.55
CA PRO A 63 12.90 -4.32 7.65
C PRO A 63 12.36 -2.91 7.41
N ALA A 64 11.98 -2.22 8.49
CA ALA A 64 11.29 -0.93 8.40
C ALA A 64 12.13 0.17 7.73
N ASP A 65 13.44 0.20 7.98
CA ASP A 65 14.37 1.16 7.38
C ASP A 65 14.47 0.98 5.86
N VAL A 66 14.47 -0.26 5.37
CA VAL A 66 14.47 -0.55 3.93
C VAL A 66 13.14 -0.14 3.29
N ARG A 67 12.01 -0.42 3.95
CA ARG A 67 10.68 0.00 3.46
C ARG A 67 10.56 1.52 3.40
N ILE A 68 11.03 2.23 4.42
CA ILE A 68 11.01 3.69 4.45
C ILE A 68 11.77 4.27 3.26
N LYS A 69 12.99 3.77 2.97
CA LYS A 69 13.76 4.18 1.79
C LYS A 69 13.00 3.96 0.48
N CYS A 70 12.29 2.83 0.36
CA CYS A 70 11.45 2.54 -0.80
C CYS A 70 10.31 3.56 -0.96
N TYR A 71 9.65 3.95 0.14
CA TYR A 71 8.60 4.96 0.09
C TYR A 71 9.18 6.33 -0.27
N GLU A 72 10.28 6.74 0.35
CA GLU A 72 10.89 8.05 0.11
C GLU A 72 11.30 8.24 -1.34
N ILE A 73 11.99 7.26 -1.95
CA ILE A 73 12.40 7.37 -3.36
C ILE A 73 11.20 7.40 -4.30
N LEU A 74 10.16 6.62 -3.99
CA LEU A 74 8.93 6.60 -4.78
C LEU A 74 8.23 7.96 -4.73
N LEU A 75 8.07 8.52 -3.52
CA LEU A 75 7.39 9.80 -3.34
C LEU A 75 8.18 10.96 -3.97
N ALA A 76 9.50 10.99 -3.77
CA ALA A 76 10.35 12.04 -4.31
C ALA A 76 10.34 12.12 -5.84
N LYS A 77 10.22 10.97 -6.53
CA LYS A 77 10.31 10.91 -7.99
C LYS A 77 8.96 10.88 -8.70
N TYR A 78 7.93 10.33 -8.07
CA TYR A 78 6.69 9.97 -8.75
C TYR A 78 5.43 10.62 -8.16
N TYR A 79 5.54 11.45 -7.11
CA TYR A 79 4.40 12.15 -6.52
C TYR A 79 4.60 13.67 -6.48
N PRO A 80 3.52 14.46 -6.66
CA PRO A 80 3.53 15.87 -6.29
C PRO A 80 3.68 15.98 -4.77
N PRO A 81 4.75 16.62 -4.26
CA PRO A 81 5.05 16.66 -2.83
C PRO A 81 3.97 17.37 -2.00
N GLU A 82 3.20 18.27 -2.61
CA GLU A 82 2.11 19.02 -1.99
C GLU A 82 0.78 18.24 -1.89
N ARG A 83 0.73 17.03 -2.47
CA ARG A 83 -0.47 16.17 -2.53
C ARG A 83 -0.31 14.82 -1.81
N VAL A 84 0.85 14.59 -1.17
CA VAL A 84 1.13 13.33 -0.46
C VAL A 84 1.83 13.58 0.87
N VAL A 85 1.36 12.89 1.90
CA VAL A 85 2.00 12.87 3.22
C VAL A 85 2.30 11.41 3.57
N MET A 86 3.51 11.15 4.05
CA MET A 86 3.90 9.86 4.61
C MET A 86 4.28 9.99 6.09
N LYS A 87 3.58 9.25 6.94
CA LYS A 87 3.93 9.05 8.35
C LYS A 87 3.79 7.58 8.72
N VAL A 88 4.36 7.11 9.82
CA VAL A 88 4.22 5.73 10.29
C VAL A 88 3.41 5.67 11.57
N TYR A 89 2.82 4.51 11.85
CA TYR A 89 2.18 4.25 13.14
C TYR A 89 2.61 2.92 13.77
N PRO A 90 2.76 2.89 15.11
CA PRO A 90 3.17 1.71 15.85
C PRO A 90 1.99 0.76 16.04
N MET A 91 2.06 -0.41 15.40
CA MET A 91 1.05 -1.47 15.56
C MET A 91 1.63 -2.81 15.08
N GLU A 92 1.14 -3.92 15.62
CA GLU A 92 1.40 -5.25 15.06
C GLU A 92 0.28 -5.63 14.10
N MET A 93 0.53 -6.16 12.91
CA MET A 93 -0.59 -6.52 12.03
C MET A 93 -1.36 -7.71 12.61
N ARG A 94 -2.70 -7.64 12.66
CA ARG A 94 -3.55 -8.72 13.25
C ARG A 94 -3.91 -9.76 12.21
N TYR A 95 -3.79 -9.42 10.93
CA TYR A 95 -4.20 -10.25 9.81
C TYR A 95 -5.69 -10.59 9.87
N GLY A 96 -6.50 -9.65 10.38
CA GLY A 96 -7.91 -9.83 10.68
C GLY A 96 -8.85 -9.54 9.51
N GLY A 97 -8.33 -9.37 8.30
CA GLY A 97 -9.09 -9.17 7.07
C GLY A 97 -10.17 -8.09 7.23
N PRO A 98 -11.45 -8.41 6.99
CA PRO A 98 -12.55 -7.45 7.08
C PRO A 98 -12.63 -6.69 8.41
N ARG A 99 -12.46 -7.37 9.55
CA ARG A 99 -12.55 -6.70 10.87
C ARG A 99 -11.39 -5.73 11.11
N GLU A 100 -10.21 -6.06 10.60
CA GLU A 100 -9.06 -5.16 10.67
C GLU A 100 -9.20 -3.99 9.67
N ALA A 101 -9.93 -4.16 8.56
CA ALA A 101 -10.28 -3.05 7.68
C ALA A 101 -11.14 -1.98 8.39
N VAL A 102 -12.13 -2.41 9.18
CA VAL A 102 -12.94 -1.51 10.02
C VAL A 102 -12.09 -0.84 11.10
N LEU A 103 -11.20 -1.60 11.77
CA LEU A 103 -10.26 -1.02 12.73
C LEU A 103 -9.35 0.04 12.09
N HIS A 104 -8.83 -0.25 10.90
CA HIS A 104 -8.06 0.71 10.10
C HIS A 104 -8.89 1.96 9.87
N ALA A 105 -10.13 1.84 9.39
CA ALA A 105 -11.01 2.98 9.16
C ALA A 105 -11.20 3.83 10.43
N ILE A 106 -11.53 3.22 11.57
CA ILE A 106 -11.74 3.91 12.85
C ILE A 106 -10.55 4.81 13.22
N PHE A 107 -9.33 4.27 13.22
CA PHE A 107 -8.21 5.14 13.58
C PHE A 107 -7.85 6.09 12.45
N ARG A 108 -8.06 5.76 11.17
CA ARG A 108 -7.87 6.73 10.07
C ARG A 108 -8.75 7.95 10.21
N GLN A 109 -10.00 7.76 10.62
CA GLN A 109 -10.89 8.85 10.97
C GLN A 109 -10.28 9.70 12.09
N ASN A 110 -9.73 9.08 13.14
CA ASN A 110 -9.06 9.82 14.22
C ASN A 110 -7.85 10.62 13.71
N TYR A 111 -7.10 10.12 12.74
CA TYR A 111 -5.97 10.83 12.10
C TYR A 111 -6.41 11.93 11.12
N GLY A 112 -7.72 12.11 10.91
CA GLY A 112 -8.28 13.17 10.05
C GLY A 112 -8.51 12.74 8.60
N CYS A 113 -8.51 11.44 8.31
CA CYS A 113 -8.79 10.95 6.96
C CYS A 113 -10.30 10.88 6.70
N SER A 114 -10.73 11.31 5.52
CA SER A 114 -12.12 11.21 5.05
C SER A 114 -12.38 9.93 4.26
N HIS A 115 -11.34 9.33 3.66
CA HIS A 115 -11.44 8.06 2.95
C HIS A 115 -10.39 7.04 3.41
N LEU A 116 -10.74 5.75 3.36
CA LEU A 116 -9.79 4.64 3.48
C LEU A 116 -9.73 3.90 2.15
N ILE A 117 -8.55 3.78 1.55
CA ILE A 117 -8.37 2.91 0.38
C ILE A 117 -8.48 1.46 0.83
N VAL A 118 -9.45 0.73 0.26
CA VAL A 118 -9.66 -0.70 0.53
C VAL A 118 -9.54 -1.45 -0.80
N GLY A 119 -8.43 -2.16 -0.98
CA GLY A 119 -8.16 -2.98 -2.16
C GLY A 119 -8.61 -4.43 -2.00
N ARG A 120 -8.16 -5.27 -2.94
CA ARG A 120 -8.29 -6.74 -2.85
C ARG A 120 -7.54 -7.28 -1.63
N ASP A 121 -8.16 -8.18 -0.88
CA ASP A 121 -7.58 -8.95 0.23
C ASP A 121 -6.97 -8.05 1.34
N HIS A 122 -7.63 -6.92 1.61
CA HIS A 122 -7.15 -5.94 2.59
C HIS A 122 -7.04 -6.56 3.98
N ALA A 123 -5.83 -6.47 4.55
CA ALA A 123 -5.46 -7.04 5.84
C ALA A 123 -5.66 -8.56 5.98
N GLY A 124 -5.74 -9.30 4.87
CA GLY A 124 -5.91 -10.75 4.88
C GLY A 124 -4.65 -11.56 5.20
N VAL A 125 -4.83 -12.86 5.36
CA VAL A 125 -3.78 -13.87 5.46
C VAL A 125 -4.25 -15.16 4.81
N GLY A 126 -3.36 -15.82 4.07
CA GLY A 126 -3.68 -17.10 3.42
C GLY A 126 -4.93 -16.99 2.55
N ASN A 127 -5.85 -17.94 2.72
CA ASN A 127 -7.14 -17.98 2.03
C ASN A 127 -8.32 -17.91 3.01
N TYR A 128 -8.15 -17.24 4.17
CA TYR A 128 -9.18 -17.18 5.21
C TYR A 128 -10.36 -16.25 4.86
N TYR A 129 -10.14 -15.29 3.97
CA TYR A 129 -11.13 -14.29 3.57
C TYR A 129 -11.28 -14.25 2.05
N GLY A 130 -12.48 -13.92 1.59
CA GLY A 130 -12.74 -13.62 0.19
C GLY A 130 -11.99 -12.35 -0.27
N PRO A 131 -11.71 -12.23 -1.58
CA PRO A 131 -10.88 -11.15 -2.12
C PRO A 131 -11.45 -9.74 -1.89
N PHE A 132 -12.75 -9.60 -1.63
CA PHE A 132 -13.40 -8.31 -1.42
C PHE A 132 -14.22 -8.25 -0.13
N ASP A 133 -14.09 -9.24 0.77
CA ASP A 133 -14.85 -9.26 2.03
C ASP A 133 -14.56 -8.03 2.89
N ALA A 134 -13.34 -7.50 2.80
CA ALA A 134 -12.94 -6.28 3.49
C ALA A 134 -13.57 -5.01 2.92
N GLN A 135 -14.10 -5.05 1.69
CA GLN A 135 -14.91 -3.97 1.13
C GLN A 135 -16.38 -4.13 1.51
N THR A 136 -16.91 -5.35 1.45
CA THR A 136 -18.34 -5.63 1.70
C THR A 136 -18.72 -5.48 3.17
N ILE A 137 -17.78 -5.65 4.12
CA ILE A 137 -18.07 -5.41 5.54
C ILE A 137 -18.57 -3.99 5.83
N PHE A 138 -18.15 -3.00 5.03
CA PHE A 138 -18.64 -1.63 5.18
C PHE A 138 -20.09 -1.46 4.75
N ASP A 139 -20.61 -2.32 3.86
CA ASP A 139 -22.01 -2.28 3.42
C ASP A 139 -22.98 -2.74 4.52
N GLY A 140 -22.47 -3.41 5.56
CA GLY A 140 -23.23 -3.81 6.73
C GLY A 140 -23.26 -2.75 7.85
N LEU A 141 -22.57 -1.62 7.69
CA LEU A 141 -22.58 -0.53 8.67
C LEU A 141 -23.76 0.39 8.40
N ALA A 142 -24.41 0.86 9.47
CA ALA A 142 -25.48 1.85 9.35
C ALA A 142 -24.90 3.24 9.00
N GLU A 143 -25.72 4.07 8.35
CA GLU A 143 -25.34 5.44 8.00
C GLU A 143 -24.90 6.21 9.25
N GLY A 144 -23.72 6.85 9.18
CA GLY A 144 -23.15 7.64 10.27
C GLY A 144 -22.39 6.85 11.34
N GLU A 145 -22.36 5.51 11.31
CA GLU A 145 -21.54 4.72 12.26
C GLU A 145 -20.04 5.02 12.11
N LEU A 146 -19.59 5.24 10.87
CA LEU A 146 -18.28 5.78 10.55
C LEU A 146 -18.45 6.99 9.63
N GLN A 147 -17.67 8.04 9.89
CA GLN A 147 -17.62 9.24 9.06
C GLN A 147 -16.61 9.08 7.91
N ILE A 148 -15.60 8.23 8.10
CA ILE A 148 -14.67 7.86 7.03
C ILE A 148 -15.34 6.89 6.06
N GLU A 149 -15.19 7.13 4.76
CA GLU A 149 -15.76 6.30 3.72
C GLU A 149 -14.73 5.34 3.11
N PRO A 150 -15.10 4.10 2.76
CA PRO A 150 -14.20 3.20 2.04
C PRO A 150 -14.09 3.60 0.56
N LEU A 151 -12.90 3.93 0.10
CA LEU A 151 -12.58 4.03 -1.33
C LEU A 151 -12.25 2.62 -1.84
N LYS A 152 -13.29 1.92 -2.34
CA LYS A 152 -13.23 0.54 -2.81
C LYS A 152 -12.58 0.45 -4.19
N ILE A 153 -11.34 -0.03 -4.24
CA ILE A 153 -10.59 -0.20 -5.50
C ILE A 153 -10.52 -1.70 -5.83
N ASP A 154 -10.85 -2.05 -7.08
CA ASP A 154 -10.83 -3.44 -7.55
C ASP A 154 -9.39 -3.97 -7.69
N TRP A 155 -9.22 -5.22 -8.10
CA TRP A 155 -7.92 -5.81 -8.37
C TRP A 155 -7.23 -5.07 -9.52
N THR A 156 -6.13 -4.38 -9.20
CA THR A 156 -5.34 -3.60 -10.15
C THR A 156 -4.12 -4.37 -10.67
N PHE A 157 -3.75 -4.11 -11.91
CA PHE A 157 -2.63 -4.76 -12.61
C PHE A 157 -2.19 -3.92 -13.81
N TRP A 158 -0.99 -4.15 -14.32
CA TRP A 158 -0.60 -3.66 -15.64
C TRP A 158 -1.19 -4.57 -16.72
N CYS A 159 -1.70 -4.00 -17.80
CA CYS A 159 -2.15 -4.74 -18.98
C CYS A 159 -1.41 -4.26 -20.23
N HIS A 160 -0.79 -5.18 -20.97
CA HIS A 160 -0.01 -4.88 -22.18
C HIS A 160 -0.89 -4.35 -23.32
N LYS A 161 -2.12 -4.83 -23.46
CA LYS A 161 -3.06 -4.33 -24.49
C LYS A 161 -3.66 -2.97 -24.16
N CYS A 162 -3.86 -2.68 -22.88
CA CYS A 162 -4.27 -1.33 -22.44
C CYS A 162 -3.10 -0.34 -22.37
N ASP A 163 -1.87 -0.84 -22.52
CA ASP A 163 -0.61 -0.09 -22.37
C ASP A 163 -0.55 0.73 -21.06
N GLY A 164 -0.99 0.13 -19.95
CA GLY A 164 -1.16 0.88 -18.72
C GLY A 164 -1.62 0.07 -17.51
N MET A 165 -1.68 0.76 -16.38
CA MET A 165 -2.36 0.26 -15.19
C MET A 165 -3.88 0.25 -15.42
N ALA A 166 -4.52 -0.83 -15.00
CA ALA A 166 -5.96 -1.00 -15.08
C ALA A 166 -6.46 -1.78 -13.86
N SER A 167 -7.77 -2.03 -13.83
CA SER A 167 -8.40 -2.96 -12.89
C SER A 167 -9.37 -3.90 -13.60
N MET A 168 -9.93 -4.87 -12.88
CA MET A 168 -11.02 -5.71 -13.40
C MET A 168 -12.23 -4.93 -13.88
N LYS A 169 -12.44 -3.70 -13.39
CA LYS A 169 -13.54 -2.82 -13.84
C LYS A 169 -13.24 -2.07 -15.13
N THR A 170 -11.97 -1.91 -15.49
CA THR A 170 -11.56 -1.03 -16.61
C THR A 170 -10.82 -1.76 -17.73
N CYS A 171 -10.43 -3.02 -17.52
CA CYS A 171 -9.75 -3.84 -18.53
C CYS A 171 -10.55 -5.13 -18.82
N PRO A 172 -10.93 -5.37 -20.09
CA PRO A 172 -11.65 -6.57 -20.50
C PRO A 172 -10.73 -7.76 -20.86
N HIS A 173 -9.41 -7.55 -20.93
CA HIS A 173 -8.46 -8.55 -21.42
C HIS A 173 -8.14 -9.63 -20.39
N ASP A 174 -7.74 -10.83 -20.81
CA ASP A 174 -7.48 -11.96 -19.92
C ASP A 174 -6.11 -11.92 -19.24
N LYS A 175 -5.86 -12.88 -18.33
CA LYS A 175 -4.60 -13.00 -17.56
C LYS A 175 -3.34 -13.01 -18.43
N ALA A 176 -3.40 -13.53 -19.66
CA ALA A 176 -2.26 -13.57 -20.57
C ALA A 176 -1.75 -12.17 -20.97
N ASP A 177 -2.63 -11.17 -20.95
CA ASP A 177 -2.29 -9.78 -21.28
C ASP A 177 -1.92 -8.95 -20.04
N ARG A 178 -1.87 -9.57 -18.85
CA ARG A 178 -1.73 -8.88 -17.56
C ARG A 178 -0.43 -9.28 -16.85
N VAL A 179 0.23 -8.31 -16.23
CA VAL A 179 1.40 -8.57 -15.37
C VAL A 179 0.91 -8.87 -13.95
N LEU A 180 0.95 -10.15 -13.58
CA LEU A 180 0.60 -10.66 -12.25
C LEU A 180 1.76 -11.51 -11.72
N ILE A 181 2.56 -10.93 -10.83
CA ILE A 181 3.71 -11.62 -10.23
C ILE A 181 3.37 -11.95 -8.78
N SER A 182 3.53 -13.22 -8.38
CA SER A 182 3.28 -13.65 -7.00
C SER A 182 4.35 -13.08 -6.05
N GLY A 183 4.00 -12.91 -4.77
CA GLY A 183 4.97 -12.43 -3.77
C GLY A 183 6.20 -13.34 -3.63
N THR A 184 6.03 -14.66 -3.83
CA THR A 184 7.16 -15.61 -3.86
C THR A 184 8.07 -15.35 -5.04
N ALA A 185 7.52 -15.24 -6.26
CA ALA A 185 8.32 -14.96 -7.46
C ALA A 185 9.05 -13.61 -7.37
N VAL A 186 8.41 -12.57 -6.80
CA VAL A 186 9.08 -11.28 -6.55
C VAL A 186 10.29 -11.46 -5.64
N ARG A 187 10.16 -12.20 -4.52
CA ARG A 187 11.29 -12.42 -3.60
C ARG A 187 12.41 -13.22 -4.22
N ASP A 188 12.08 -14.26 -5.00
CA ASP A 188 13.07 -15.11 -5.66
C ASP A 188 13.90 -14.29 -6.67
N MET A 189 13.24 -13.47 -7.50
CA MET A 189 13.92 -12.57 -8.44
C MET A 189 14.87 -11.61 -7.71
N LEU A 190 14.38 -10.95 -6.65
CA LEU A 190 15.19 -10.00 -5.88
C LEU A 190 16.39 -10.69 -5.19
N ALA A 191 16.20 -11.89 -4.65
CA ALA A 191 17.26 -12.70 -4.03
C ALA A 191 18.31 -13.20 -5.04
N ASN A 192 17.95 -13.32 -6.31
CA ASN A 192 18.86 -13.63 -7.41
C ASN A 192 19.52 -12.38 -8.02
N GLY A 193 19.12 -11.18 -7.59
CA GLY A 193 19.63 -9.92 -8.13
C GLY A 193 19.01 -9.57 -9.49
N GLU A 194 17.90 -10.22 -9.83
CA GLU A 194 17.15 -9.97 -11.05
C GLU A 194 16.25 -8.73 -10.88
N THR A 195 16.16 -7.94 -11.94
CA THR A 195 15.30 -6.75 -11.95
C THR A 195 13.84 -7.12 -12.10
N LEU A 196 12.97 -6.48 -11.32
CA LEU A 196 11.52 -6.57 -11.52
C LEU A 196 11.10 -5.81 -12.80
N PRO A 197 10.11 -6.29 -13.56
CA PRO A 197 9.57 -5.55 -14.70
C PRO A 197 9.09 -4.15 -14.28
N LYS A 198 9.33 -3.13 -15.12
CA LYS A 198 8.91 -1.74 -14.85
C LYS A 198 7.39 -1.57 -14.73
N GLU A 199 6.67 -2.50 -15.35
CA GLU A 199 5.22 -2.67 -15.29
C GLU A 199 4.77 -3.12 -13.89
N PHE A 200 5.64 -3.79 -13.13
CA PHE A 200 5.37 -4.25 -11.77
C PHE A 200 5.93 -3.31 -10.69
N SER A 201 7.19 -2.88 -10.81
CA SER A 201 7.84 -1.98 -9.83
C SER A 201 8.60 -0.86 -10.51
N ARG A 202 8.68 0.31 -9.87
CA ARG A 202 9.61 1.37 -10.30
C ARG A 202 11.05 0.85 -10.18
N PRO A 203 11.93 1.09 -11.17
CA PRO A 203 13.31 0.60 -11.13
C PRO A 203 14.05 1.00 -9.85
N GLU A 204 13.89 2.25 -9.40
CA GLU A 204 14.60 2.74 -8.22
C GLU A 204 14.14 2.08 -6.92
N VAL A 205 12.86 1.70 -6.85
CA VAL A 205 12.35 0.92 -5.71
C VAL A 205 12.90 -0.50 -5.81
N ALA A 206 12.92 -1.10 -7.01
CA ALA A 206 13.46 -2.45 -7.21
C ALA A 206 14.96 -2.51 -6.85
N ASP A 207 15.75 -1.50 -7.20
CA ASP A 207 17.20 -1.45 -6.89
C ASP A 207 17.47 -1.47 -5.38
N ILE A 208 16.70 -0.70 -4.58
CA ILE A 208 16.82 -0.73 -3.12
C ILE A 208 16.51 -2.12 -2.57
N LEU A 209 15.48 -2.77 -3.11
CA LEU A 209 15.08 -4.11 -2.69
C LEU A 209 16.13 -5.14 -3.08
N ILE A 210 16.68 -5.08 -4.29
CA ILE A 210 17.77 -5.96 -4.76
C ILE A 210 18.97 -5.83 -3.84
N GLN A 211 19.43 -4.61 -3.54
CA GLN A 211 20.56 -4.37 -2.64
C GLN A 211 20.34 -5.01 -1.26
N TYR A 212 19.12 -4.89 -0.72
CA TYR A 212 18.75 -5.52 0.54
C TYR A 212 18.83 -7.05 0.47
N TYR A 213 18.21 -7.67 -0.54
CA TYR A 213 18.18 -9.13 -0.68
C TYR A 213 19.56 -9.73 -1.00
N GLN A 214 20.38 -9.05 -1.80
CA GLN A 214 21.77 -9.46 -2.05
C GLN A 214 22.62 -9.43 -0.77
N LYS A 215 22.48 -8.37 0.04
CA LYS A 215 23.18 -8.31 1.33
C LYS A 215 22.74 -9.43 2.27
N LEU A 216 21.43 -9.70 2.36
CA LEU A 216 20.89 -10.78 3.18
C LEU A 216 21.45 -12.15 2.78
N LYS A 217 21.57 -12.41 1.47
CA LYS A 217 22.14 -13.66 0.94
C LYS A 217 23.62 -13.81 1.30
N ASN A 218 24.41 -12.75 1.18
CA ASN A 218 25.83 -12.76 1.54
C ASN A 218 26.02 -12.99 3.05
N ASP A 219 25.25 -12.28 3.89
CA ASP A 219 25.30 -12.42 5.36
C ASP A 219 24.89 -13.84 5.83
N GLN A 220 24.11 -14.58 5.03
CA GLN A 220 23.75 -15.98 5.29
C GLN A 220 24.78 -16.97 4.75
N GLY A 221 25.44 -16.65 3.63
CA GLY A 221 26.54 -17.44 3.07
C GLY A 221 27.81 -17.41 3.92
N ASP A 222 28.09 -16.28 4.58
CA ASP A 222 29.26 -16.12 5.48
C ASP A 222 29.08 -16.77 6.86
N ARG A 223 27.88 -17.28 7.16
CA ARG A 223 27.55 -17.98 8.42
C ARG A 223 27.40 -19.49 8.26
N ALA A 224 27.57 -20.01 7.04
CA ALA A 224 27.52 -21.44 6.71
C ALA A 224 28.94 -21.99 6.54
#